data_AF-A0A7V9V3A7-F1
#
_entry.id   AF-A0A7V9V3A7-F1
#
_cell.length_a   1.000
_cell.length_b   1.000
_cell.length_c   1.000
_cell.angle_alpha   90.00
_cell.angle_beta   90.00
_cell.angle_gamma   90.00
#
_symmetry.space_group_name_H-M   'P 1'
#
loop_
_entity.id
_entity.type
_entity.pdbx_description
1 polymer ?
#
loop_
_entity_poly.entity_id
_entity_poly.type
_entity_poly.pdbx_seq_one_letter_code
_entity_poly.pdbx_strand_id
1 'polypeptide(L)'
;MNRHHKKSLRALLLALAFAAAVGCSKHETAERAEPAEKHEENIVTLTKENLDHIEIKTEPVALGNLDTTIKAAGRVSENLNKTAKLSSTLEGRLVKLNYDLNDRVKTGDVLALIQTPELLGRPLELKAPIDGVIIDRKATTGELVSKEKEIYVISDPADLWVIAEVKERDIGAVKVGQDATFSVLAYPNETSRARWCASAIKSKRSRARWKSGSKSITPTDA
;
A
#
# COMPACT_ATOMS: atom_id res chain seq x y z
N MET A 1 -44.45 8.21 -27.55
CA MET A 1 -45.89 8.34 -27.27
C MET A 1 -46.54 8.98 -28.49
N ASN A 2 -47.53 8.31 -29.08
CA ASN A 2 -48.34 8.73 -30.23
C ASN A 2 -47.65 8.87 -31.60
N ARG A 3 -48.25 8.43 -32.72
CA ARG A 3 -49.35 7.51 -33.00
C ARG A 3 -49.32 7.33 -34.53
N HIS A 4 -49.35 6.08 -34.96
CA HIS A 4 -50.01 5.52 -36.14
C HIS A 4 -50.70 6.43 -37.18
N HIS A 5 -50.47 6.11 -38.47
CA HIS A 5 -51.42 5.96 -39.60
C HIS A 5 -50.78 6.42 -40.92
N LYS A 6 -50.92 5.81 -42.09
CA LYS A 6 -51.84 4.78 -42.62
C LYS A 6 -51.33 4.35 -44.02
N LYS A 7 -51.42 3.04 -44.32
CA LYS A 7 -52.00 2.43 -45.54
C LYS A 7 -51.42 2.81 -46.92
N SER A 8 -50.75 1.89 -47.62
CA SER A 8 -51.33 0.90 -48.56
C SER A 8 -51.80 1.49 -49.89
N LEU A 9 -51.15 1.12 -51.01
CA LEU A 9 -51.85 0.61 -52.20
C LEU A 9 -50.88 -0.04 -53.20
N ARG A 10 -51.14 -1.31 -53.55
CA ARG A 10 -50.61 -2.03 -54.71
C ARG A 10 -51.58 -1.89 -55.87
N ALA A 11 -51.08 -1.83 -57.11
CA ALA A 11 -51.70 -2.22 -58.39
C ALA A 11 -51.08 -1.34 -59.51
N LEU A 12 -50.93 -1.70 -60.78
CA LEU A 12 -51.02 -2.90 -61.63
C LEU A 12 -50.83 -2.35 -63.07
N LEU A 13 -50.47 -3.21 -64.05
CA LEU A 13 -50.64 -3.12 -65.52
C LEU A 13 -49.38 -2.73 -66.34
N LEU A 14 -48.77 -3.56 -67.21
CA LEU A 14 -49.14 -4.45 -68.35
C LEU A 14 -49.07 -3.79 -69.75
N ALA A 15 -48.44 -4.54 -70.69
CA ALA A 15 -48.52 -4.50 -72.17
C ALA A 15 -47.60 -3.50 -72.91
N LEU A 16 -46.98 -3.76 -74.09
CA LEU A 16 -47.06 -4.83 -75.09
C LEU A 16 -45.87 -4.71 -76.12
N ALA A 17 -45.36 -5.86 -76.58
CA ALA A 17 -44.83 -6.26 -77.92
C ALA A 17 -44.08 -5.31 -78.89
N PHE A 18 -42.92 -5.76 -79.43
CA PHE A 18 -42.67 -5.92 -80.89
C PHE A 18 -41.39 -6.76 -81.19
N ALA A 19 -41.29 -7.23 -82.45
CA ALA A 19 -40.70 -8.49 -82.90
C ALA A 19 -39.24 -8.48 -83.45
N ALA A 20 -38.64 -9.69 -83.41
CA ALA A 20 -37.58 -10.33 -84.21
C ALA A 20 -36.62 -9.52 -85.14
N ALA A 21 -35.31 -9.74 -84.96
CA ALA A 21 -34.37 -10.01 -86.05
C ALA A 21 -33.11 -10.75 -85.54
N VAL A 22 -32.71 -11.76 -86.29
CA VAL A 22 -31.56 -12.66 -86.10
C VAL A 22 -30.25 -11.94 -86.44
N GLY A 23 -29.20 -12.12 -85.63
CA GLY A 23 -27.85 -11.65 -85.95
C GLY A 23 -26.84 -12.05 -84.87
N CYS A 24 -26.17 -13.19 -85.06
CA CYS A 24 -25.00 -13.56 -84.27
C CYS A 24 -23.86 -12.57 -84.51
N SER A 25 -23.51 -11.81 -83.49
CA SER A 25 -22.18 -11.22 -83.35
C SER A 25 -21.63 -11.58 -81.97
N LYS A 26 -20.47 -12.22 -81.98
CA LYS A 26 -19.60 -12.49 -80.82
C LYS A 26 -19.57 -11.27 -79.90
N HIS A 27 -19.99 -11.46 -78.65
CA HIS A 27 -19.57 -10.61 -77.55
C HIS A 27 -19.56 -11.43 -76.26
N GLU A 28 -18.43 -11.43 -75.58
CA GLU A 28 -18.20 -12.09 -74.30
C GLU A 28 -19.30 -11.71 -73.30
N THR A 29 -19.90 -12.75 -72.70
CA THR A 29 -20.89 -12.62 -71.64
C THR A 29 -20.20 -12.08 -70.40
N ALA A 30 -20.43 -10.81 -70.12
CA ALA A 30 -20.15 -10.21 -68.82
C ALA A 30 -20.99 -10.91 -67.75
N GLU A 31 -20.30 -11.58 -66.84
CA GLU A 31 -20.85 -12.12 -65.61
C GLU A 31 -21.39 -10.97 -64.77
N ARG A 32 -22.66 -11.11 -64.39
CA ARG A 32 -23.41 -10.12 -63.62
C ARG A 32 -22.89 -10.15 -62.17
N ALA A 33 -22.05 -9.17 -61.83
CA ALA A 33 -21.63 -8.93 -60.45
C ALA A 33 -22.85 -8.70 -59.55
N GLU A 34 -22.97 -9.53 -58.52
CA GLU A 34 -23.75 -9.23 -57.32
C GLU A 34 -23.09 -8.06 -56.57
N PRO A 35 -23.83 -7.20 -55.86
CA PRO A 35 -23.26 -5.97 -55.32
C PRO A 35 -22.26 -6.29 -54.21
N ALA A 36 -21.03 -5.80 -54.36
CA ALA A 36 -19.98 -5.88 -53.36
C ALA A 36 -20.46 -5.29 -52.01
N GLU A 37 -20.49 -6.13 -50.97
CA GLU A 37 -20.62 -5.66 -49.60
C GLU A 37 -19.40 -4.81 -49.26
N LYS A 38 -19.67 -3.62 -48.71
CA LYS A 38 -18.62 -2.72 -48.24
C LYS A 38 -17.91 -3.39 -47.07
N HIS A 39 -16.68 -3.84 -47.29
CA HIS A 39 -15.80 -4.26 -46.20
C HIS A 39 -15.45 -3.02 -45.37
N GLU A 40 -16.13 -2.86 -44.23
CA GLU A 40 -15.65 -1.98 -43.16
C GLU A 40 -14.39 -2.63 -42.59
N GLU A 41 -13.24 -1.98 -42.76
CA GLU A 41 -11.86 -2.46 -42.54
C GLU A 41 -11.51 -2.99 -41.13
N ASN A 42 -12.46 -3.27 -40.25
CA ASN A 42 -12.16 -3.75 -38.89
C ASN A 42 -13.22 -4.67 -38.26
N ILE A 43 -14.18 -5.19 -39.04
CA ILE A 43 -15.21 -6.10 -38.52
C ILE A 43 -15.04 -7.47 -39.18
N VAL A 44 -14.70 -8.48 -38.37
CA VAL A 44 -14.63 -9.88 -38.80
C VAL A 44 -15.98 -10.54 -38.54
N THR A 45 -16.70 -10.85 -39.61
CA THR A 45 -17.98 -11.58 -39.53
C THR A 45 -17.71 -13.08 -39.52
N LEU A 46 -18.01 -13.74 -38.40
CA LEU A 46 -17.86 -15.19 -38.27
C LEU A 46 -19.15 -15.91 -38.70
N THR A 47 -19.00 -16.98 -39.50
CA THR A 47 -20.09 -17.88 -39.87
C THR A 47 -20.45 -18.80 -38.69
N LYS A 48 -21.71 -19.25 -38.61
CA LYS A 48 -22.22 -20.03 -37.45
C LYS A 48 -21.48 -21.36 -37.26
N GLU A 49 -21.07 -22.01 -38.35
CA GLU A 49 -20.26 -23.25 -38.31
C GLU A 49 -18.86 -23.02 -37.71
N ASN A 50 -18.28 -21.83 -37.91
CA ASN A 50 -16.98 -21.47 -37.34
C ASN A 50 -17.09 -21.11 -35.85
N LEU A 51 -18.28 -20.74 -35.37
CA LEU A 51 -18.50 -20.48 -33.94
C LEU A 51 -18.52 -21.76 -33.11
N ASP A 52 -19.07 -22.85 -33.67
CA ASP A 52 -19.22 -24.12 -32.96
C ASP A 52 -17.89 -24.84 -32.70
N HIS A 53 -16.85 -24.50 -33.47
CA HIS A 53 -15.49 -24.99 -33.29
C HIS A 53 -14.57 -24.04 -32.50
N ILE A 54 -15.06 -22.86 -32.08
CA ILE A 54 -14.27 -21.84 -31.37
C ILE A 54 -14.97 -21.45 -30.06
N GLU A 55 -14.37 -21.79 -28.93
CA GLU A 55 -14.88 -21.42 -27.60
C GLU A 55 -14.57 -19.94 -27.29
N ILE A 56 -15.38 -19.02 -27.82
CA ILE A 56 -15.24 -17.58 -27.55
C ILE A 56 -15.91 -17.25 -26.21
N LYS A 57 -15.09 -16.99 -25.19
CA LYS A 57 -15.55 -16.44 -23.90
C LYS A 57 -15.63 -14.93 -24.00
N THR A 58 -16.82 -14.37 -23.87
CA THR A 58 -17.03 -12.92 -23.80
C THR A 58 -17.55 -12.56 -22.40
N GLU A 59 -17.02 -11.48 -21.83
CA GLU A 59 -17.54 -10.88 -20.61
C GLU A 59 -17.93 -9.42 -20.92
N PRO A 60 -19.10 -8.95 -20.45
CA PRO A 60 -19.53 -7.57 -20.68
C PRO A 60 -18.57 -6.59 -19.99
N VAL A 61 -18.09 -5.60 -20.73
CA VAL A 61 -17.18 -4.58 -20.18
C VAL A 61 -17.96 -3.67 -19.23
N ALA A 62 -17.53 -3.62 -17.98
CA ALA A 62 -18.03 -2.68 -16.97
C ALA A 62 -16.94 -1.68 -16.58
N LEU A 63 -17.33 -0.42 -16.38
CA LEU A 63 -16.45 0.58 -15.78
C LEU A 63 -16.35 0.28 -14.28
N GLY A 64 -15.13 0.06 -13.78
CA GLY A 64 -14.84 -0.18 -12.37
C GLY A 64 -13.59 0.56 -11.93
N ASN A 65 -13.46 0.78 -10.63
CA ASN A 65 -12.23 1.30 -10.04
C ASN A 65 -11.23 0.14 -9.93
N LEU A 66 -10.05 0.30 -10.53
CA LEU A 66 -8.97 -0.68 -10.43
C LEU A 66 -8.09 -0.36 -9.22
N ASP A 67 -8.29 -1.09 -8.13
CA ASP A 67 -7.46 -0.98 -6.93
C ASP A 67 -6.08 -1.62 -7.18
N THR A 68 -5.13 -0.80 -7.61
CA THR A 68 -3.75 -1.25 -7.86
C THR A 68 -2.98 -1.31 -6.53
N THR A 69 -2.52 -2.50 -6.16
CA THR A 69 -1.67 -2.68 -4.97
C THR A 69 -0.20 -2.54 -5.32
N ILE A 70 0.46 -1.52 -4.75
CA ILE A 70 1.90 -1.32 -4.89
C ILE A 70 2.63 -2.09 -3.79
N LYS A 71 3.52 -3.01 -4.19
CA LYS A 71 4.41 -3.71 -3.25
C LYS A 71 5.71 -2.94 -3.10
N ALA A 72 6.00 -2.51 -1.89
CA ALA A 72 7.23 -1.81 -1.54
C ALA A 72 7.97 -2.60 -0.45
N ALA A 73 9.27 -2.80 -0.62
CA ALA A 73 10.11 -3.37 0.42
C ALA A 73 10.37 -2.31 1.49
N GLY A 74 10.44 -2.71 2.75
CA GLY A 74 10.65 -1.76 3.83
C GLY A 74 11.43 -2.35 5.00
N ARG A 75 11.79 -1.47 5.92
CA ARG A 75 12.48 -1.79 7.18
C ARG A 75 11.73 -1.17 8.35
N VAL A 76 11.69 -1.90 9.46
CA VAL A 76 11.20 -1.38 10.73
C VAL A 76 12.29 -0.49 11.33
N SER A 77 11.91 0.69 11.79
CA SER A 77 12.75 1.71 12.38
C SER A 77 12.14 2.09 13.72
N GLU A 78 12.97 2.41 14.69
CA GLU A 78 12.52 2.98 15.95
C GLU A 78 11.92 4.37 15.72
N ASN A 79 10.96 4.73 16.57
CA ASN A 79 10.44 6.08 16.64
C ASN A 79 11.28 6.90 17.61
N LEU A 80 12.19 7.71 17.08
CA LEU A 80 13.08 8.56 17.88
C LEU A 80 12.33 9.57 18.77
N ASN A 81 11.05 9.88 18.48
CA ASN A 81 10.24 10.77 19.34
C ASN A 81 9.72 10.05 20.60
N LYS A 82 9.82 8.72 20.65
CA LYS A 82 9.40 7.88 21.77
C LYS A 82 10.56 7.15 22.43
N THR A 83 11.77 7.67 22.24
CA THR A 83 12.98 7.19 22.87
C THR A 83 13.50 8.27 23.82
N ALA A 84 13.67 7.93 25.10
CA ALA A 84 14.24 8.80 26.10
C ALA A 84 15.65 8.32 26.48
N LYS A 85 16.62 9.20 26.31
CA LYS A 85 18.00 8.99 26.76
C LYS A 85 18.13 9.66 28.12
N LEU A 86 18.47 8.87 29.13
CA LEU A 86 18.66 9.38 30.48
C LEU A 86 20.15 9.54 30.74
N SER A 87 20.55 10.77 31.04
CA SER A 87 21.85 11.10 31.61
C SER A 87 21.66 11.73 32.99
N SER A 88 22.74 11.80 33.77
CA SER A 88 22.70 12.50 35.05
C SER A 88 22.82 14.00 34.84
N THR A 89 22.04 14.81 35.55
CA THR A 89 22.22 16.28 35.50
C THR A 89 23.43 16.73 36.32
N LEU A 90 23.88 15.89 37.25
CA LEU A 90 25.01 16.14 38.13
C LEU A 90 26.05 15.03 37.97
N GLU A 91 27.32 15.35 38.17
CA GLU A 91 28.36 14.33 38.15
C GLU A 91 28.32 13.55 39.47
N GLY A 92 28.60 12.25 39.42
CA GLY A 92 28.52 11.45 40.64
C GLY A 92 28.82 9.98 40.44
N ARG A 93 28.90 9.25 41.55
CA ARG A 93 29.14 7.81 41.53
C ARG A 93 27.81 7.07 41.49
N LEU A 94 27.67 6.15 40.55
CA LEU A 94 26.48 5.29 40.47
C LEU A 94 26.49 4.30 41.64
N VAL A 95 25.58 4.46 42.60
CA VAL A 95 25.52 3.60 43.79
C VAL A 95 24.76 2.33 43.50
N LYS A 96 23.66 2.44 42.76
CA LYS A 96 22.76 1.32 42.49
C LYS A 96 22.01 1.51 41.19
N LEU A 97 21.80 0.40 40.50
CA LEU A 97 20.90 0.25 39.37
C LEU A 97 19.77 -0.68 39.78
N ASN A 98 18.53 -0.26 39.54
CA ASN A 98 17.33 -1.02 39.94
C ASN A 98 16.75 -1.86 38.80
N TYR A 99 17.10 -1.56 37.55
CA TYR A 99 16.54 -2.22 36.37
C TYR A 99 17.65 -2.65 35.40
N ASP A 100 17.39 -3.72 34.65
CA ASP A 100 18.28 -4.28 33.66
C ASP A 100 17.78 -4.04 32.22
N LEU A 101 18.59 -4.49 31.25
CA LEU A 101 18.20 -4.49 29.84
C LEU A 101 16.94 -5.34 29.63
N ASN A 102 16.03 -4.87 28.76
CA ASN A 102 14.73 -5.47 28.46
C ASN A 102 13.67 -5.38 29.58
N ASP A 103 13.97 -4.75 30.72
CA ASP A 103 12.95 -4.52 31.73
C ASP A 103 11.99 -3.42 31.29
N ARG A 104 10.71 -3.62 31.63
CA ARG A 104 9.65 -2.63 31.41
C ARG A 104 9.59 -1.66 32.60
N VAL A 105 9.54 -0.37 32.29
CA VAL A 105 9.54 0.73 33.26
C VAL A 105 8.36 1.66 33.00
N LYS A 106 7.86 2.27 34.07
CA LYS A 106 6.81 3.29 34.00
C LYS A 106 7.37 4.67 34.32
N THR A 107 6.70 5.71 33.83
CA THR A 107 7.05 7.10 34.17
C THR A 107 7.07 7.29 35.69
N GLY A 108 8.18 7.81 36.19
CA GLY A 108 8.41 8.06 37.62
C GLY A 108 9.18 6.95 38.35
N ASP A 109 9.36 5.78 37.76
CA ASP A 109 10.12 4.69 38.36
C ASP A 109 11.59 5.09 38.58
N VAL A 110 12.15 4.74 39.74
CA VAL A 110 13.55 5.05 40.09
C VAL A 110 14.47 4.01 39.47
N LEU A 111 15.22 4.43 38.45
CA LEU A 111 16.09 3.56 37.67
C LEU A 111 17.47 3.41 38.31
N ALA A 112 18.03 4.51 38.82
CA ALA A 112 19.36 4.54 39.40
C ALA A 112 19.45 5.52 40.57
N LEU A 113 20.41 5.23 41.46
CA LEU A 113 20.82 6.11 42.55
C LEU A 113 22.25 6.59 42.29
N ILE A 114 22.44 7.89 42.27
CA ILE A 114 23.75 8.53 42.01
C ILE A 114 24.15 9.31 43.26
N GLN A 115 25.32 9.02 43.80
CA GLN A 115 25.88 9.77 44.91
C GLN A 115 26.73 10.91 44.38
N THR A 116 26.34 12.11 44.78
CA THR A 116 26.83 13.37 44.24
C THR A 116 27.15 14.28 45.42
N PRO A 117 28.36 14.91 45.47
CA PRO A 117 28.77 15.74 46.61
C PRO A 117 27.88 16.98 46.80
N GLU A 118 27.25 17.48 45.73
CA GLU A 118 26.39 18.66 45.72
C GLU A 118 25.09 18.48 46.54
N LEU A 119 24.67 17.24 46.80
CA LEU A 119 23.42 16.93 47.52
C LEU A 119 23.62 16.62 49.01
N LEU A 120 24.78 17.01 49.59
CA LEU A 120 25.07 16.91 51.03
C LEU A 120 24.76 15.53 51.63
N GLY A 121 25.13 14.46 50.91
CA GLY A 121 24.95 13.07 51.34
C GLY A 121 23.64 12.40 50.90
N ARG A 122 22.73 13.10 50.25
CA ARG A 122 21.54 12.49 49.64
C ARG A 122 21.85 11.96 48.24
N PRO A 123 21.50 10.71 47.89
CA PRO A 123 21.63 10.24 46.52
C PRO A 123 20.60 10.94 45.62
N LEU A 124 21.01 11.29 44.41
CA LEU A 124 20.14 11.71 43.32
C LEU A 124 19.40 10.49 42.78
N GLU A 125 18.07 10.57 42.75
CA GLU A 125 17.21 9.55 42.14
C GLU A 125 17.01 9.86 40.65
N LEU A 126 17.48 8.98 39.78
CA LEU A 126 17.22 9.08 38.35
C LEU A 126 15.90 8.38 38.02
N LYS A 127 14.89 9.14 37.58
CA LYS A 127 13.54 8.64 37.30
C LYS A 127 13.27 8.49 35.82
N ALA A 128 12.46 7.50 35.45
CA ALA A 128 12.01 7.30 34.07
C ALA A 128 11.09 8.45 33.60
N PRO A 129 11.39 9.13 32.47
CA PRO A 129 10.54 10.19 31.93
C PRO A 129 9.34 9.66 31.12
N ILE A 130 9.45 8.45 30.55
CA ILE A 130 8.43 7.82 29.71
C ILE A 130 8.21 6.38 30.13
N ASP A 131 7.01 5.87 29.88
CA ASP A 131 6.73 4.43 29.91
C ASP A 131 7.42 3.74 28.73
N GLY A 132 8.05 2.60 28.96
CA GLY A 132 8.73 1.87 27.90
C GLY A 132 9.53 0.68 28.38
N VAL A 133 10.46 0.24 27.53
CA VAL A 133 11.39 -0.85 27.82
C VAL A 133 12.81 -0.29 27.73
N ILE A 134 13.69 -0.74 28.62
CA ILE A 134 15.10 -0.38 28.58
C ILE A 134 15.76 -1.13 27.43
N ILE A 135 16.15 -0.38 26.39
CA ILE A 135 16.82 -0.95 25.19
C ILE A 135 18.34 -0.96 25.32
N ASP A 136 18.88 -0.06 26.14
CA ASP A 136 20.32 0.06 26.33
C ASP A 136 20.66 0.54 27.74
N ARG A 137 21.78 0.06 28.26
CA ARG A 137 22.37 0.39 29.56
C ARG A 137 23.86 0.55 29.38
N LYS A 138 24.35 1.77 29.54
CA LYS A 138 25.74 2.14 29.26
C LYS A 138 26.58 2.42 30.51
N ALA A 139 25.97 2.41 31.69
CA ALA A 139 26.66 2.64 32.96
C ALA A 139 26.60 1.38 33.85
N THR A 140 27.64 1.20 34.64
CA THR A 140 27.75 0.09 35.60
C THR A 140 27.74 0.61 37.04
N THR A 141 27.21 -0.17 37.97
CA THR A 141 27.26 0.15 39.41
C THR A 141 28.70 0.39 39.87
N GLY A 142 28.93 1.47 40.60
CA GLY A 142 30.22 1.91 41.11
C GLY A 142 30.99 2.85 40.17
N GLU A 143 30.53 3.01 38.94
CA GLU A 143 31.14 3.87 37.92
C GLU A 143 30.90 5.36 38.20
N LEU A 144 31.85 6.21 37.80
CA LEU A 144 31.68 7.66 37.81
C LEU A 144 30.93 8.10 36.54
N VAL A 145 29.75 8.67 36.70
CA VAL A 145 28.91 9.15 35.61
C VAL A 145 28.97 10.68 35.52
N SER A 146 29.10 11.19 34.30
CA SER A 146 29.09 12.62 33.97
C SER A 146 27.79 13.01 33.26
N LYS A 147 27.60 14.31 32.98
CA LYS A 147 26.36 14.82 32.36
C LYS A 147 26.14 14.38 30.91
N GLU A 148 27.22 14.10 30.22
CA GLU A 148 27.24 13.70 28.81
C GLU A 148 27.03 12.21 28.64
N LYS A 149 27.29 11.42 29.69
CA LYS A 149 27.14 9.98 29.64
C LYS A 149 25.68 9.58 29.83
N GLU A 150 25.13 8.96 28.80
CA GLU A 150 23.86 8.25 28.87
C GLU A 150 24.01 7.05 29.82
N ILE A 151 23.08 6.88 30.75
CA ILE A 151 23.02 5.78 31.72
C ILE A 151 22.06 4.71 31.19
N TYR A 152 20.85 5.13 30.82
CA TYR A 152 19.80 4.28 30.26
C TYR A 152 19.23 4.89 28.98
N VAL A 153 18.79 4.01 28.08
CA VAL A 153 17.95 4.38 26.94
C VAL A 153 16.66 3.60 27.04
N ILE A 154 15.55 4.33 27.13
CA ILE A 154 14.19 3.77 27.21
C ILE A 154 13.51 4.03 25.88
N SER A 155 12.83 3.02 25.35
CA SER A 155 12.05 3.15 24.12
C SER A 155 10.68 2.50 24.31
N ASP A 156 9.64 3.09 23.72
CA ASP A 156 8.31 2.48 23.67
C ASP A 156 8.19 1.57 22.42
N PRO A 157 8.23 0.23 22.58
CA PRO A 157 8.15 -0.70 21.46
C PRO A 157 6.76 -0.74 20.81
N ALA A 158 5.73 -0.15 21.45
CA ALA A 158 4.40 -0.05 20.86
C ALA A 158 4.33 1.01 19.75
N ASP A 159 5.39 1.77 19.49
CA ASP A 159 5.38 2.85 18.50
C ASP A 159 6.62 2.73 17.62
N LEU A 160 6.62 1.75 16.72
CA LEU A 160 7.66 1.62 15.71
C LEU A 160 7.28 2.40 14.46
N TRP A 161 8.23 2.64 13.57
CA TRP A 161 8.01 3.20 12.23
C TRP A 161 8.35 2.15 11.18
N VAL A 162 7.56 2.05 10.11
CA VAL A 162 7.93 1.22 8.95
C VAL A 162 8.30 2.16 7.82
N ILE A 163 9.54 2.05 7.34
CA ILE A 163 10.04 2.81 6.20
C ILE A 163 10.00 1.90 4.99
N ALA A 164 9.08 2.18 4.07
CA ALA A 164 8.99 1.48 2.79
C ALA A 164 9.62 2.30 1.66
N GLU A 165 10.33 1.62 0.77
CA GLU A 165 10.96 2.16 -0.42
C GLU A 165 10.06 1.91 -1.63
N VAL A 166 9.46 2.98 -2.14
CA VAL A 166 8.57 2.95 -3.31
C VAL A 166 9.38 3.35 -4.54
N LYS A 167 9.21 2.62 -5.64
CA LYS A 167 9.87 2.94 -6.91
C LYS A 167 9.31 4.24 -7.46
N GLU A 168 10.14 5.01 -8.15
CA GLU A 168 9.76 6.31 -8.69
C GLU A 168 8.55 6.23 -9.65
N ARG A 169 8.43 5.15 -10.42
CA ARG A 169 7.27 4.90 -11.29
C ARG A 169 5.94 4.86 -10.53
N ASP A 170 5.98 4.44 -9.27
CA ASP A 170 4.79 4.18 -8.45
C ASP A 170 4.52 5.33 -7.44
N ILE A 171 5.46 6.27 -7.27
CA ILE A 171 5.36 7.34 -6.25
C ILE A 171 4.18 8.29 -6.50
N GLY A 172 3.81 8.51 -7.76
CA GLY A 172 2.70 9.39 -8.14
C GLY A 172 1.34 8.90 -7.69
N ALA A 173 1.20 7.59 -7.46
CA ALA A 173 -0.03 6.98 -6.99
C ALA A 173 -0.15 6.96 -5.44
N VAL A 174 0.95 7.15 -4.71
CA VAL A 174 0.98 7.05 -3.24
C VAL A 174 0.67 8.40 -2.59
N LYS A 175 -0.42 8.47 -1.83
CA LYS A 175 -0.85 9.68 -1.11
C LYS A 175 -0.72 9.53 0.40
N VAL A 176 -0.43 10.65 1.08
CA VAL A 176 -0.49 10.71 2.55
C VAL A 176 -1.93 10.46 2.99
N GLY A 177 -2.09 9.57 3.97
CA GLY A 177 -3.39 9.13 4.49
C GLY A 177 -3.86 7.79 3.93
N GLN A 178 -3.20 7.25 2.89
CA GLN A 178 -3.58 5.98 2.29
C GLN A 178 -3.35 4.81 3.24
N ASP A 179 -4.29 3.87 3.26
CA ASP A 179 -4.14 2.63 4.02
C ASP A 179 -3.10 1.73 3.37
N ALA A 180 -2.25 1.14 4.19
CA ALA A 180 -1.20 0.23 3.79
C ALA A 180 -1.21 -0.98 4.71
N THR A 181 -0.93 -2.15 4.16
CA THR A 181 -0.72 -3.37 4.92
C THR A 181 0.74 -3.78 4.81
N PHE A 182 1.34 -4.18 5.92
CA PHE A 182 2.69 -4.73 5.91
C PHE A 182 2.70 -6.07 6.65
N SER A 183 3.59 -6.94 6.21
CA SER A 183 3.98 -8.17 6.87
C SER A 183 5.48 -8.13 7.15
N VAL A 184 5.90 -8.78 8.22
CA VAL A 184 7.31 -8.85 8.63
C VAL A 184 7.74 -10.30 8.60
N LEU A 185 8.98 -10.57 8.22
CA LEU A 185 9.50 -11.95 8.13
C LEU A 185 9.46 -12.69 9.48
N ALA A 186 9.58 -11.96 10.60
CA ALA A 186 9.48 -12.52 11.94
C ALA A 186 8.08 -13.06 12.28
N TYR A 187 7.03 -12.54 11.62
CA TYR A 187 5.63 -12.90 11.85
C TYR A 187 4.89 -13.02 10.50
N PRO A 188 5.12 -14.10 9.73
CA PRO A 188 4.64 -14.21 8.35
C PRO A 188 3.11 -14.29 8.23
N ASN A 189 2.43 -14.76 9.27
CA ASN A 189 0.96 -14.90 9.30
C ASN A 189 0.25 -13.66 9.87
N GLU A 190 0.99 -12.65 10.32
CA GLU A 190 0.43 -11.42 10.85
C GLU A 190 0.51 -10.29 9.81
N THR A 191 -0.65 -9.85 9.33
CA THR A 191 -0.75 -8.65 8.51
C THR A 191 -1.20 -7.49 9.39
N SER A 192 -0.34 -6.49 9.52
CA SER A 192 -0.63 -5.28 10.29
C SER A 192 -1.12 -4.16 9.37
N ARG A 193 -2.15 -3.44 9.82
CA ARG A 193 -2.65 -2.24 9.13
C ARG A 193 -1.85 -1.01 9.57
N ALA A 194 -1.50 -0.19 8.60
CA ALA A 194 -0.80 1.08 8.79
C ALA A 194 -1.40 2.15 7.89
N ARG A 195 -1.13 3.42 8.23
CA ARG A 195 -1.49 4.57 7.40
C ARG A 195 -0.22 5.23 6.88
N TRP A 196 -0.22 5.57 5.60
CA TRP A 196 0.87 6.30 4.97
C TRP A 196 0.97 7.72 5.52
N CYS A 197 1.98 8.02 6.33
CA CYS A 197 2.05 9.31 7.03
C CYS A 197 2.82 10.40 6.28
N ALA A 198 3.78 10.04 5.42
CA ALA A 198 4.58 11.01 4.67
C ALA A 198 5.23 10.34 3.45
N SER A 199 5.24 11.05 2.32
CA SER A 199 6.05 10.70 1.15
C SER A 199 7.12 11.78 0.99
N ALA A 200 8.37 11.37 0.80
CA ALA A 200 9.46 12.28 0.47
C ALA A 200 10.20 11.69 -0.73
N ILE A 201 10.16 12.38 -1.88
CA ILE A 201 10.99 12.06 -3.03
C ILE A 201 12.41 12.38 -2.64
N LYS A 202 13.26 11.36 -2.65
CA LYS A 202 14.58 11.51 -2.14
C LYS A 202 15.60 11.13 -3.19
N SER A 203 16.16 12.16 -3.80
CA SER A 203 17.58 12.20 -4.15
C SER A 203 18.48 11.87 -2.92
N LYS A 204 17.96 11.84 -1.67
CA LYS A 204 18.67 11.50 -0.42
C LYS A 204 17.85 10.80 0.70
N ARG A 205 17.40 9.52 0.57
CA ARG A 205 16.89 8.56 1.64
C ARG A 205 15.44 8.62 2.30
N SER A 206 14.32 8.28 1.64
CA SER A 206 12.92 8.48 2.16
C SER A 206 12.62 7.85 3.54
N ARG A 207 11.78 8.49 4.38
CA ARG A 207 11.34 8.01 5.71
C ARG A 207 9.82 8.09 5.82
N ALA A 208 9.17 7.02 6.25
CA ALA A 208 7.76 6.98 6.62
C ALA A 208 7.60 6.78 8.14
N ARG A 209 6.47 7.26 8.69
CA ARG A 209 6.14 7.34 10.13
C ARG A 209 4.95 6.41 10.42
N TRP A 210 4.94 5.76 11.58
CA TRP A 210 3.82 4.93 12.06
C TRP A 210 3.59 5.12 13.58
N LYS A 211 2.47 4.58 14.09
CA LYS A 211 2.07 4.46 15.50
C LYS A 211 1.32 3.14 15.61
N SER A 212 1.80 2.16 16.36
CA SER A 212 0.98 0.96 16.63
C SER A 212 -0.15 1.32 17.56
N GLY A 213 -1.38 1.00 17.13
CA GLY A 213 -2.47 0.82 18.06
C GLY A 213 -2.25 -0.51 18.77
N SER A 214 -1.93 -0.46 20.06
CA SER A 214 -1.82 -1.63 20.92
C SER A 214 -3.08 -2.48 20.82
N LYS A 215 -3.00 -3.65 20.18
CA LYS A 215 -3.91 -4.76 20.50
C LYS A 215 -3.20 -5.63 21.52
N SER A 216 -3.76 -5.63 22.72
CA SER A 216 -3.45 -6.58 23.78
C SER A 216 -3.51 -8.01 23.22
N ILE A 217 -2.36 -8.65 23.14
CA ILE A 217 -2.27 -10.09 22.94
C ILE A 217 -2.59 -10.70 24.30
N THR A 218 -3.82 -11.14 24.50
CA THR A 218 -4.12 -12.12 25.55
C THR A 218 -3.65 -13.48 25.05
N PRO A 219 -2.78 -14.20 25.78
CA PRO A 219 -2.52 -15.60 25.48
C PRO A 219 -3.81 -16.35 25.82
N THR A 220 -4.45 -16.96 24.82
CA THR A 220 -5.45 -17.99 25.08
C THR A 220 -4.73 -19.32 24.96
N ASP A 221 -4.47 -19.92 26.11
CA ASP A 221 -4.06 -21.32 26.26
C ASP A 221 -5.14 -22.27 25.74
N ALA A 222 -4.69 -23.33 25.07
CA ALA A 222 -5.17 -24.73 25.10
C ALA A 222 -4.99 -25.41 23.73
#